data_AF-A0A0S3PT78-F1
#
_entry.id   AF-A0A0S3PT78-F1
#
_cell.length_a   1.000
_cell.length_b   1.000
_cell.length_c   1.000
_cell.angle_alpha   90.00
_cell.angle_beta   90.00
_cell.angle_gamma   90.00
#
_symmetry.space_group_name_H-M   'P 1'
#
loop_
_entity.id
_entity.type
_entity.pdbx_description
1 polymer ?
#
loop_
_entity_poly.entity_id
_entity_poly.type
_entity_poly.pdbx_seq_one_letter_code
_entity_poly.pdbx_strand_id
1 'polypeptide(L)' 'MISDDNDKGNVVRFPTPAGKMTAEECRQKARDLMLQADGTESVLEKARLLREAASWLEKAKALEG' A
#
# COMPACT_ATOMS: atom_id res chain seq x y z
N MET A 1 -7.40 29.19 -39.26
CA MET A 1 -6.65 28.09 -38.63
C MET A 1 -7.52 27.53 -37.52
N ILE A 2 -7.63 26.21 -37.49
CA ILE A 2 -8.54 25.40 -36.69
C ILE A 2 -7.89 25.07 -35.33
N SER A 3 -8.74 25.05 -34.30
CA SER A 3 -8.68 24.39 -32.99
C SER A 3 -7.48 24.58 -32.06
N ASP A 4 -7.77 25.11 -30.86
CA ASP A 4 -7.23 24.54 -29.62
C ASP A 4 -8.41 24.26 -28.69
N ASP A 5 -8.86 23.01 -28.77
CA ASP A 5 -9.80 22.35 -27.88
C ASP A 5 -9.16 22.25 -26.49
N ASN A 6 -9.33 23.29 -25.66
CA ASN A 6 -9.11 23.15 -24.23
C ASN A 6 -10.37 22.55 -23.61
N ASP A 7 -10.57 21.25 -23.88
CA ASP A 7 -11.48 20.37 -23.15
C ASP A 7 -11.04 20.38 -21.68
N LYS A 8 -11.54 21.35 -20.92
CA LYS A 8 -11.61 21.26 -19.46
C LYS A 8 -12.73 20.28 -19.15
N GLY A 9 -12.50 19.01 -19.50
CA GLY A 9 -13.17 17.88 -18.92
C GLY A 9 -12.97 17.97 -17.41
N ASN A 10 -13.93 18.59 -16.73
CA ASN A 10 -14.11 18.51 -15.29
C ASN A 10 -14.45 17.05 -15.00
N VAL A 11 -13.44 16.19 -15.00
CA VAL A 11 -13.56 14.81 -14.56
C VAL A 11 -13.91 14.92 -13.10
N VAL A 12 -15.20 14.81 -12.81
CA VAL A 12 -15.72 14.57 -11.47
C VAL A 12 -15.07 13.26 -11.05
N ARG A 13 -13.89 13.35 -10.43
CA ARG A 13 -13.25 12.24 -9.74
C ARG A 13 -14.18 11.90 -8.60
N PHE A 14 -15.10 10.98 -8.85
CA PHE A 14 -15.79 10.28 -7.80
C PHE A 14 -14.72 9.81 -6.81
N PRO A 15 -14.80 10.13 -5.51
CA PRO A 15 -13.87 9.60 -4.54
C PRO A 15 -13.97 8.08 -4.68
N THR A 16 -12.90 7.46 -5.17
CA THR A 16 -12.80 6.01 -5.27
C THR A 16 -13.22 5.50 -3.90
N PRO A 17 -14.25 4.64 -3.79
CA PRO A 17 -14.76 4.21 -2.50
C PRO A 17 -13.56 3.73 -1.71
N ALA A 18 -13.33 4.33 -0.54
CA ALA A 18 -12.17 4.07 0.31
C ALA A 18 -11.91 2.56 0.29
N GLY A 19 -10.94 2.17 -0.54
CA GLY A 19 -10.89 0.82 -1.07
C GLY A 19 -10.73 -0.11 0.09
N LYS A 20 -11.56 -1.16 0.15
CA LYS A 20 -11.31 -2.28 1.06
C LYS A 20 -9.82 -2.58 0.97
N MET A 21 -9.12 -2.42 2.09
CA MET A 21 -7.66 -2.55 2.15
C MET A 21 -7.26 -3.80 1.36
N THR A 22 -6.58 -3.58 0.24
CA THR A 22 -6.38 -4.65 -0.74
C THR A 22 -5.23 -5.56 -0.30
N ALA A 23 -5.17 -6.78 -0.84
CA ALA A 23 -4.02 -7.65 -0.63
C ALA A 23 -2.71 -6.96 -1.03
N GLU A 24 -2.75 -6.12 -2.08
CA GLU A 24 -1.64 -5.28 -2.51
C GLU A 24 -1.17 -4.31 -1.42
N GLU A 25 -2.09 -3.58 -0.78
CA GLU A 25 -1.75 -2.64 0.31
C GLU A 25 -1.21 -3.36 1.54
N CYS A 26 -1.75 -4.53 1.86
CA CYS A 26 -1.21 -5.38 2.92
C CYS A 26 0.23 -5.83 2.61
N ARG A 27 0.50 -6.26 1.36
CA ARG A 27 1.87 -6.59 0.92
C ARG A 27 2.79 -5.38 0.95
N GLN A 28 2.30 -4.21 0.56
CA GLN A 28 3.08 -2.98 0.57
C GLN A 28 3.47 -2.58 1.99
N LYS A 29 2.55 -2.65 2.96
CA LYS A 29 2.85 -2.42 4.38
C LYS A 29 3.84 -3.44 4.93
N ALA A 30 3.71 -4.71 4.57
CA ALA A 30 4.66 -5.73 4.99
C ALA A 30 6.08 -5.44 4.46
N ARG A 31 6.21 -5.03 3.19
CA ARG A 31 7.51 -4.66 2.61
C ARG A 31 8.12 -3.45 3.29
N ASP A 32 7.32 -2.43 3.59
CA ASP A 32 7.78 -1.23 4.27
C ASP A 32 8.34 -1.56 5.66
N LEU A 33 7.63 -2.39 6.42
CA LEU A 33 8.08 -2.89 7.72
C LEU A 33 9.34 -3.76 7.62
N MET A 34 9.49 -4.57 6.57
CA MET A 34 10.74 -5.32 6.32
C MET A 34 11.92 -4.40 6.01
N LEU A 35 11.69 -3.32 5.25
CA LEU A 35 12.70 -2.29 4.97
C LEU A 35 13.11 -1.55 6.25
N GLN A 36 12.15 -1.17 7.08
CA GLN A 36 12.42 -0.57 8.40
C GLN A 36 13.20 -1.54 9.29
N ALA A 37 12.83 -2.83 9.28
CA ALA A 37 13.53 -3.86 10.03
C ALA A 37 14.98 -4.04 9.55
N ASP A 38 15.24 -3.87 8.26
CA ASP A 38 16.58 -3.95 7.69
C ASP A 38 17.48 -2.81 8.18
N GLY A 39 16.95 -1.59 8.20
CA GLY A 39 17.63 -0.41 8.75
C GLY A 39 17.69 -0.34 10.28
N THR A 40 17.10 -1.30 10.99
CA THR A 40 17.08 -1.33 12.46
C THR A 40 18.24 -2.16 13.01
N GLU A 41 19.13 -1.51 13.77
CA GLU A 41 20.29 -2.16 14.40
C GLU A 41 19.90 -3.05 15.60
N SER A 42 18.81 -2.69 16.29
CA SER A 42 18.31 -3.46 17.43
C SER A 42 17.63 -4.75 16.98
N VAL A 43 18.21 -5.90 17.35
CA VAL A 43 17.68 -7.24 17.00
C VAL A 43 16.25 -7.44 17.51
N LEU A 44 15.92 -6.89 18.69
CA LEU A 44 14.58 -7.00 19.27
C LEU A 44 13.54 -6.21 18.47
N GLU A 45 13.88 -4.99 18.06
CA GLU A 45 13.00 -4.15 17.25
C GLU A 45 12.88 -4.71 15.83
N LYS A 46 13.98 -5.20 15.24
CA LYS A 46 13.97 -5.93 13.96
C LYS A 46 13.04 -7.13 14.01
N ALA A 47 13.11 -7.95 15.06
CA ALA A 47 12.22 -9.09 15.23
C ALA A 47 10.75 -8.70 15.46
N ARG A 48 10.48 -7.52 16.04
CA ARG A 48 9.13 -6.97 16.20
C ARG A 48 8.57 -6.53 14.85
N LEU A 49 9.34 -5.75 14.09
CA LEU A 49 8.97 -5.26 12.76
C LEU A 49 8.75 -6.40 11.76
N LEU A 50 9.60 -7.42 11.78
CA LEU A 50 9.42 -8.63 10.95
C LEU A 50 8.17 -9.43 11.33
N ARG A 51 7.84 -9.53 12.62
CA ARG A 51 6.59 -10.17 13.07
C ARG A 51 5.37 -9.39 12.62
N GLU A 52 5.42 -8.07 12.68
CA GLU A 52 4.34 -7.23 12.19
C GLU A 52 4.19 -7.33 10.68
N ALA A 53 5.30 -7.36 9.93
CA ALA A 53 5.30 -7.59 8.49
C ALA A 53 4.67 -8.94 8.12
N ALA A 54 5.00 -10.01 8.87
CA ALA A 54 4.39 -11.33 8.66
C ALA A 54 2.86 -11.28 8.85
N SER A 55 2.35 -10.60 9.89
CA SER A 55 0.91 -10.42 10.11
C SER A 55 0.22 -9.72 8.94
N TRP A 56 0.88 -8.72 8.33
CA TRP A 56 0.35 -8.06 7.14
C TRP A 56 0.35 -8.96 5.91
N LEU A 57 1.36 -9.83 5.72
CA LEU A 57 1.35 -10.83 4.64
C LEU A 57 0.25 -11.87 4.82
N GLU A 58 -0.02 -12.31 6.06
CA GLU A 58 -1.13 -13.22 6.35
C GLU A 58 -2.48 -12.58 6.03
N LYS A 59 -2.67 -11.30 6.42
CA LYS A 59 -3.85 -10.52 6.03
C LYS A 59 -3.97 -10.37 4.52
N ALA A 60 -2.86 -10.12 3.81
CA ALA A 60 -2.85 -10.08 2.36
C ALA A 60 -3.33 -11.40 1.75
N LYS A 61 -2.75 -12.51 2.21
CA LYS A 61 -3.11 -13.85 1.74
C LYS A 61 -4.59 -14.18 2.01
N ALA A 62 -5.12 -13.76 3.16
CA ALA A 62 -6.54 -13.93 3.51
C ALA A 62 -7.49 -13.07 2.66
N LEU A 63 -6.98 -12.01 2.01
CA LEU A 63 -7.74 -11.16 1.09
C LEU A 63 -7.65 -11.66 -0.37
N GLU A 64 -6.69 -12.54 -0.68
CA GLU A 64 -6.54 -13.17 -2.00
C GLU A 64 -7.28 -14.50 -2.14
N GLY A 65 -7.62 -15.15 -1.01
CA GLY A 65 -8.41 -16.39 -0.96
C GLY A 65 -9.90 -16.13 -0.82
#